data_AF-K1XIB1-F1
#
_entry.id   AF-K1XIB1-F1
#
_cell.length_a   1.000
_cell.length_b   1.000
_cell.length_c   1.000
_cell.angle_alpha   90.00
_cell.angle_beta   90.00
_cell.angle_gamma   90.00
#
_symmetry.space_group_name_H-M   'P 1'
#
loop_
_entity.id
_entity.type
_entity.pdbx_description
1 polymer ?
#
loop_
_entity_poly.entity_id
_entity_poly.type
_entity_poly.pdbx_seq_one_letter_code
_entity_poly.pdbx_strand_id
1 'polypeptide(L)'
;MGTGISETIWFISQINAFYDSSWNKLIWAISIAFAVIGIIVPLLIQWYQGSNLKRIEREADVRLKNSLSESEESLRKDFDVINQDLKRELREGIENRLDKKIQDYDDKLKKLESQSIAAIFHLQGNTQRGVLAISDYISAANNYIECKDNMNLQTMLTSIKKILPQLSIQDLEYLEDHWKDIKKMVDKLEKYDTVSFYTTIIQEIKALIKTVSKKEVSIQKILPLNPTDK
;
A
#
# COMPACT_ATOMS: atom_id res chain seq x y z
N MET A 1 124.27 -41.33 -37.72
CA MET A 1 123.19 -40.47 -38.21
C MET A 1 121.97 -40.70 -37.32
N GLY A 2 121.78 -39.89 -36.26
CA GLY A 2 120.75 -40.16 -35.25
C GLY A 2 120.19 -38.93 -34.53
N THR A 3 120.46 -37.71 -35.01
CA THR A 3 120.17 -36.45 -34.29
C THR A 3 118.94 -35.69 -34.81
N GLY A 4 118.47 -35.93 -36.05
CA GLY A 4 117.30 -35.23 -36.60
C GLY A 4 115.94 -35.73 -36.10
N ILE A 5 115.86 -37.00 -35.69
CA ILE A 5 114.61 -37.61 -35.17
C ILE A 5 114.32 -37.10 -33.75
N SER A 6 115.36 -36.92 -32.92
CA SER A 6 115.21 -36.40 -31.56
C SER A 6 114.74 -34.95 -31.50
N GLU A 7 115.21 -34.08 -32.41
CA GLU A 7 114.76 -32.69 -32.49
C GLU A 7 113.31 -32.58 -32.97
N THR A 8 112.92 -33.41 -33.94
CA THR A 8 111.54 -33.47 -34.43
C THR A 8 110.58 -33.94 -33.34
N ILE A 9 110.96 -34.97 -32.58
CA ILE A 9 110.18 -35.46 -31.42
C ILE A 9 110.07 -34.38 -30.33
N TRP A 10 111.15 -33.66 -30.06
CA TRP A 10 111.15 -32.56 -29.09
C TRP A 10 110.22 -31.41 -29.52
N PHE A 11 110.27 -31.01 -30.80
CA PHE A 11 109.39 -29.96 -31.33
C PHE A 11 107.91 -30.36 -31.33
N ILE A 12 107.59 -31.59 -31.72
CA ILE A 12 106.22 -32.13 -31.65
C ILE A 12 105.74 -32.16 -30.19
N SER A 13 106.61 -32.53 -29.24
CA SER A 13 106.28 -32.51 -27.82
C SER A 13 106.00 -31.10 -27.29
N GLN A 14 106.72 -30.07 -27.78
CA GLN A 14 106.49 -28.68 -27.40
C GLN A 14 105.18 -28.14 -27.97
N ILE A 15 104.87 -28.46 -29.23
CA ILE A 15 103.60 -28.10 -29.86
C ILE A 15 102.44 -28.74 -29.09
N ASN A 16 102.54 -30.03 -28.76
CA ASN A 16 101.48 -30.71 -28.02
C ASN A 16 101.29 -30.10 -26.62
N ALA A 17 102.38 -29.80 -25.92
CA ALA A 17 102.32 -29.13 -24.62
C ALA A 17 101.70 -27.71 -24.70
N PHE A 18 101.95 -26.97 -25.78
CA PHE A 18 101.33 -25.67 -26.01
C PHE A 18 99.82 -25.80 -26.27
N TYR A 19 99.40 -26.76 -27.10
CA TYR A 19 97.98 -27.01 -27.35
C TYR A 19 97.25 -27.49 -26.09
N ASP A 20 97.83 -28.42 -25.33
CA ASP A 20 97.26 -28.90 -24.07
C ASP A 20 97.13 -27.76 -23.05
N SER A 21 98.15 -26.91 -22.94
CA SER A 21 98.13 -25.73 -22.05
C SER A 21 97.09 -24.70 -22.48
N SER A 22 97.00 -24.42 -23.79
CA SER A 22 96.06 -23.46 -24.34
C SER A 22 94.62 -23.96 -24.25
N TRP A 23 94.39 -25.25 -24.47
CA TRP A 23 93.10 -25.91 -24.31
C TRP A 23 92.64 -25.90 -22.86
N ASN A 24 93.53 -26.22 -21.91
CA ASN A 24 93.24 -26.13 -20.49
C ASN A 24 92.90 -24.69 -20.07
N LYS A 25 93.66 -23.69 -20.52
CA LYS A 25 93.36 -22.27 -20.26
C LYS A 25 92.02 -21.83 -20.85
N LEU A 26 91.67 -22.31 -22.04
CA LEU A 26 90.37 -22.04 -22.67
C LEU A 26 89.22 -22.66 -21.86
N ILE A 27 89.36 -23.92 -21.44
CA ILE A 27 88.37 -24.59 -20.58
C ILE A 27 88.19 -23.82 -19.27
N TRP A 28 89.27 -23.39 -18.63
CA TRP A 28 89.20 -22.57 -17.41
C TRP A 28 88.52 -21.23 -17.65
N ALA A 29 88.86 -20.53 -18.74
CA ALA A 29 88.24 -19.25 -19.09
C ALA A 29 86.73 -19.39 -19.34
N ILE A 30 86.31 -20.44 -20.06
CA ILE A 30 84.89 -20.75 -20.31
C ILE A 30 84.19 -21.12 -19.00
N SER A 31 84.81 -21.94 -18.15
CA SER A 31 84.25 -22.36 -16.87
C SER A 31 84.03 -21.18 -15.92
N ILE A 32 84.99 -20.27 -15.85
CA ILE A 32 84.88 -19.03 -15.08
C ILE A 32 83.78 -18.13 -15.65
N ALA A 33 83.69 -17.99 -16.98
CA ALA A 33 82.63 -17.20 -17.61
C ALA A 33 81.22 -17.76 -17.27
N PHE A 34 81.03 -19.09 -17.36
CA PHE A 34 79.77 -19.72 -16.96
C PHE A 34 79.49 -19.59 -15.47
N ALA A 35 80.49 -19.70 -14.60
CA ALA A 35 80.33 -19.49 -13.16
C ALA A 35 79.88 -18.06 -12.85
N VAL A 36 80.47 -17.06 -13.51
CA VAL A 36 80.09 -15.64 -13.36
C VAL A 36 78.66 -15.40 -13.86
N ILE A 37 78.29 -15.95 -15.03
CA ILE A 37 76.92 -15.85 -15.56
C ILE A 37 75.92 -16.51 -14.61
N GLY A 38 76.26 -17.68 -14.06
CA GLY A 38 75.45 -18.41 -13.08
C GLY A 38 75.16 -17.64 -11.80
N ILE A 39 76.00 -16.65 -11.44
CA ILE A 39 75.81 -15.77 -10.27
C ILE A 39 75.07 -14.49 -10.66
N ILE A 40 75.45 -13.85 -11.78
CA ILE A 40 74.92 -12.53 -12.18
C ILE A 40 73.45 -12.63 -12.63
N VAL A 41 73.09 -13.66 -13.41
CA VAL A 41 71.73 -13.78 -13.97
C VAL A 41 70.66 -13.89 -12.85
N PRO A 42 70.81 -14.73 -11.81
CA PRO A 42 69.87 -14.77 -10.69
C PRO A 42 69.72 -13.43 -9.96
N LEU A 43 70.81 -12.68 -9.78
CA LEU A 43 70.78 -11.37 -9.11
C LEU A 43 69.96 -10.33 -9.91
N LEU A 44 70.10 -10.32 -11.24
CA LEU A 44 69.31 -9.46 -12.12
C LEU A 44 67.83 -9.84 -12.11
N ILE A 45 67.53 -11.14 -12.14
CA ILE A 45 66.15 -11.65 -12.03
C ILE A 45 65.54 -11.25 -10.67
N GLN A 46 66.27 -11.42 -9.58
CA GLN A 46 65.83 -11.06 -8.23
C GLN A 46 65.55 -9.56 -8.10
N TRP A 47 66.42 -8.71 -8.67
CA TRP A 47 66.22 -7.27 -8.68
C TRP A 47 64.98 -6.86 -9.49
N TYR A 48 64.81 -7.43 -10.68
CA TYR A 48 63.65 -7.17 -11.54
C TYR A 48 62.32 -7.60 -10.88
N GLN A 49 62.30 -8.81 -10.28
CA GLN A 49 61.13 -9.31 -9.55
C GLN A 49 60.81 -8.43 -8.34
N GLY A 50 61.81 -8.03 -7.55
CA GLY A 50 61.58 -7.19 -6.36
C GLY A 50 61.00 -5.81 -6.69
N SER A 51 61.42 -5.19 -7.80
CA SER A 51 60.88 -3.89 -8.22
C SER A 51 59.44 -4.00 -8.76
N ASN A 52 59.17 -5.01 -9.60
CA ASN A 52 57.85 -5.21 -10.18
C ASN A 52 56.82 -5.68 -9.14
N LEU A 53 57.20 -6.55 -8.21
CA LEU A 53 56.30 -7.03 -7.15
C LEU A 53 55.81 -5.87 -6.28
N LYS A 54 56.69 -4.95 -5.88
CA LYS A 54 56.30 -3.75 -5.12
C LYS A 54 55.34 -2.84 -5.89
N ARG A 55 55.49 -2.74 -7.20
CA ARG A 55 54.58 -1.96 -8.05
C ARG A 55 53.21 -2.64 -8.16
N ILE A 56 53.19 -3.95 -8.39
CA ILE A 56 51.95 -4.75 -8.45
C ILE A 56 51.21 -4.68 -7.11
N GLU A 57 51.92 -4.78 -5.99
CA GLU A 57 51.36 -4.67 -4.64
C GLU A 57 50.71 -3.30 -4.43
N ARG A 58 51.39 -2.20 -4.77
CA ARG A 58 50.81 -0.84 -4.69
C ARG A 58 49.59 -0.66 -5.59
N GLU A 59 49.64 -1.16 -6.82
CA GLU A 59 48.52 -1.08 -7.74
C GLU A 59 47.32 -1.90 -7.24
N ALA A 60 47.56 -3.06 -6.63
CA ALA A 60 46.54 -3.87 -5.99
C ALA A 60 45.92 -3.17 -4.77
N ASP A 61 46.72 -2.56 -3.90
CA ASP A 61 46.25 -1.79 -2.74
C ASP A 61 45.39 -0.59 -3.16
N VAL A 62 45.81 0.16 -4.18
CA VAL A 62 45.03 1.29 -4.70
C VAL A 62 43.71 0.81 -5.28
N ARG A 63 43.71 -0.28 -6.05
CA ARG A 63 42.48 -0.87 -6.59
C ARG A 63 41.55 -1.34 -5.47
N LEU A 64 42.07 -2.05 -4.48
CA LEU A 64 41.31 -2.51 -3.31
C LEU A 64 40.67 -1.34 -2.57
N LYS A 65 41.45 -0.29 -2.31
CA LYS A 65 40.96 0.91 -1.61
C LYS A 65 39.86 1.62 -2.41
N ASN A 66 40.04 1.75 -3.72
CA ASN A 66 39.03 2.38 -4.59
C ASN A 66 37.76 1.53 -4.65
N SER A 67 37.87 0.22 -4.87
CA SER A 67 36.71 -0.68 -4.88
C SER A 67 35.99 -0.72 -3.53
N LEU A 68 36.73 -0.64 -2.42
CA LEU A 68 36.13 -0.53 -1.09
C LEU A 68 35.35 0.78 -0.93
N SER A 69 35.94 1.91 -1.33
CA SER A 69 35.28 3.22 -1.29
C SER A 69 34.03 3.28 -2.18
N GLU A 70 34.10 2.71 -3.38
CA GLU A 70 32.96 2.62 -4.30
C GLU A 70 31.86 1.73 -3.72
N SER A 71 32.24 0.59 -3.12
CA SER A 71 31.29 -0.30 -2.45
C SER A 71 30.63 0.38 -1.25
N GLU A 72 31.38 1.10 -0.41
CA GLU A 72 30.84 1.86 0.71
C GLU A 72 29.87 2.96 0.26
N GLU A 73 30.21 3.68 -0.82
CA GLU A 73 29.32 4.70 -1.38
C GLU A 73 28.02 4.07 -1.93
N SER A 74 28.14 2.95 -2.65
CA SER A 74 26.96 2.24 -3.16
C SER A 74 26.04 1.76 -2.04
N LEU A 75 26.60 1.16 -0.98
CA LEU A 75 25.84 0.70 0.18
C LEU A 75 25.15 1.86 0.91
N ARG A 76 25.80 3.02 1.02
CA ARG A 76 25.18 4.22 1.60
C ARG A 76 23.97 4.68 0.77
N LYS A 77 24.12 4.75 -0.55
CA LYS A 77 23.02 5.11 -1.46
C LYS A 77 21.86 4.12 -1.35
N ASP A 78 22.15 2.82 -1.39
CA ASP A 78 21.12 1.78 -1.29
C ASP A 78 20.39 1.86 0.05
N PHE A 79 21.13 2.08 1.14
CA PHE A 79 20.55 2.25 2.48
C PHE A 79 19.65 3.47 2.58
N ASP A 80 20.03 4.60 1.97
CA ASP A 80 19.21 5.80 1.94
C ASP A 80 17.92 5.60 1.14
N VAL A 81 18.00 4.92 -0.01
CA VAL A 81 16.81 4.57 -0.82
C VAL A 81 15.87 3.66 -0.02
N ILE A 82 16.40 2.59 0.58
CA ILE A 82 15.60 1.66 1.40
C ILE A 82 14.93 2.39 2.57
N ASN A 83 15.64 3.29 3.25
CA ASN A 83 15.07 4.05 4.35
C ASN A 83 13.97 5.01 3.91
N GLN A 84 14.11 5.63 2.73
CA GLN A 84 13.06 6.49 2.17
C GLN A 84 11.83 5.68 1.79
N ASP A 85 12.00 4.54 1.13
CA ASP A 85 10.91 3.66 0.75
C ASP A 85 10.19 3.11 1.99
N LEU A 86 10.92 2.64 3.00
CA LEU A 86 10.35 2.16 4.25
C LEU A 86 9.55 3.25 4.98
N LYS A 87 10.08 4.49 5.03
CA LYS A 87 9.36 5.62 5.62
C LYS A 87 8.08 5.94 4.85
N ARG A 88 8.10 5.88 3.52
CA ARG A 88 6.92 6.10 2.67
C ARG A 88 5.87 5.02 2.91
N GLU A 89 6.25 3.74 2.83
CA GLU A 89 5.33 2.62 3.04
C GLU A 89 4.72 2.62 4.44
N LEU A 90 5.53 2.93 5.47
CA LEU A 90 5.03 3.03 6.84
C LEU A 90 4.02 4.17 6.97
N ARG A 91 4.31 5.34 6.37
CA ARG A 91 3.42 6.50 6.39
C ARG A 91 2.11 6.20 5.67
N GLU A 92 2.17 5.72 4.43
CA GLU A 92 0.99 5.36 3.64
C GLU A 92 0.17 4.25 4.32
N GLY A 93 0.84 3.25 4.91
CA GLY A 93 0.18 2.17 5.63
C GLY A 93 -0.54 2.66 6.90
N ILE A 94 0.05 3.62 7.63
CA ILE A 94 -0.57 4.23 8.82
C ILE A 94 -1.74 5.13 8.41
N GLU A 95 -1.54 6.02 7.43
CA GLU A 95 -2.58 6.94 6.94
C GLU A 95 -3.81 6.15 6.45
N ASN A 96 -3.61 5.14 5.60
CA ASN A 96 -4.71 4.29 5.11
C ASN A 96 -5.45 3.54 6.24
N ARG A 97 -4.74 3.07 7.28
CA ARG A 97 -5.37 2.38 8.41
C ARG A 97 -6.15 3.34 9.30
N LEU A 98 -5.64 4.57 9.49
CA LEU A 98 -6.32 5.61 10.25
C LEU A 98 -7.57 6.06 9.52
N ASP A 99 -7.50 6.34 8.22
CA ASP A 99 -8.64 6.77 7.42
C ASP A 99 -9.76 5.72 7.42
N LYS A 100 -9.41 4.44 7.25
CA LYS A 100 -10.39 3.33 7.36
C LYS A 100 -11.04 3.25 8.74
N LYS A 101 -10.28 3.47 9.82
CA LYS A 101 -10.85 3.48 11.17
C LYS A 101 -11.74 4.70 11.41
N ILE A 102 -11.33 5.86 10.94
CA ILE A 102 -12.13 7.09 11.03
C ILE A 102 -13.46 6.88 10.30
N GLN A 103 -13.42 6.31 9.10
CA GLN A 103 -14.62 6.01 8.33
C GLN A 103 -15.53 4.98 9.03
N ASP A 104 -14.97 3.88 9.57
CA ASP A 104 -15.74 2.88 10.33
C ASP A 104 -16.39 3.49 11.58
N TYR A 105 -15.70 4.39 12.29
CA TYR A 105 -16.29 5.09 13.43
C TYR A 105 -17.35 6.10 13.01
N ASP A 106 -17.16 6.83 11.91
CA ASP A 106 -18.15 7.78 11.39
C ASP A 106 -19.44 7.05 10.97
N ASP A 107 -19.32 5.91 10.29
CA ASP A 107 -20.46 5.06 9.92
C ASP A 107 -21.19 4.50 11.15
N LYS A 108 -20.44 4.07 12.18
CA LYS A 108 -21.01 3.62 13.46
C LYS A 108 -21.72 4.76 14.20
N LEU A 109 -21.15 5.96 14.20
CA LEU A 109 -21.74 7.13 14.83
C LEU A 109 -23.04 7.54 14.13
N LYS A 110 -23.06 7.62 12.81
CA LYS A 110 -24.27 7.90 12.02
C LYS A 110 -25.37 6.87 12.28
N LYS A 111 -25.00 5.59 12.36
CA LYS A 111 -25.94 4.51 12.70
C LYS A 111 -26.50 4.69 14.11
N LEU A 112 -25.65 4.96 15.09
CA LEU A 112 -26.05 5.15 16.49
C LEU A 112 -26.92 6.41 16.68
N GLU A 113 -26.59 7.49 15.98
CA GLU A 113 -27.38 8.72 15.92
C GLU A 113 -28.78 8.41 15.40
N SER A 114 -28.88 7.75 14.24
CA SER A 114 -30.16 7.34 13.65
C SER A 114 -30.95 6.43 14.61
N GLN A 115 -30.30 5.47 15.26
CA GLN A 115 -30.95 4.60 16.26
C GLN A 115 -31.50 5.40 17.45
N SER A 116 -30.74 6.37 17.94
CA SER A 116 -31.11 7.19 19.09
C SER A 116 -32.29 8.11 18.75
N ILE A 117 -32.23 8.78 17.60
CA ILE A 117 -33.32 9.62 17.09
C ILE A 117 -34.59 8.76 16.87
N ALA A 118 -34.45 7.57 16.27
CA ALA A 118 -35.56 6.66 16.07
C ALA A 118 -36.24 6.27 17.40
N ALA A 119 -35.43 5.92 18.41
CA ALA A 119 -35.92 5.55 19.72
C ALA A 119 -36.64 6.72 20.43
N ILE A 120 -36.12 7.95 20.31
CA ILE A 120 -36.77 9.15 20.86
C ILE A 120 -38.15 9.33 20.24
N PHE A 121 -38.25 9.37 18.92
CA PHE A 121 -39.54 9.55 18.25
C PHE A 121 -40.50 8.38 18.48
N HIS A 122 -40.00 7.14 18.54
CA HIS A 122 -40.82 5.98 18.88
C HIS A 122 -41.45 6.15 20.27
N LEU A 123 -40.65 6.52 21.28
CA LEU A 123 -41.16 6.77 22.62
C LEU A 123 -42.15 7.94 22.66
N GLN A 124 -41.86 9.04 21.95
CA GLN A 124 -42.76 10.18 21.86
C GLN A 124 -44.10 9.80 21.22
N GLY A 125 -44.08 9.10 20.08
CA GLY A 125 -45.28 8.59 19.42
C GLY A 125 -46.12 7.67 20.32
N ASN A 126 -45.47 6.85 21.16
CA ASN A 126 -46.15 5.99 22.14
C ASN A 126 -46.86 6.77 23.25
N THR A 127 -46.41 8.00 23.55
CA THR A 127 -47.02 8.86 24.58
C THR A 127 -48.11 9.79 24.04
N GLN A 128 -48.17 9.96 22.72
CA GLN A 128 -49.11 10.84 22.05
C GLN A 128 -50.30 10.07 21.45
N ARG A 129 -51.25 10.79 20.83
CA ARG A 129 -52.41 10.21 20.13
C ARG A 129 -52.66 10.90 18.80
N GLY A 130 -53.37 10.20 17.91
CA GLY A 130 -53.85 10.76 16.65
C GLY A 130 -52.72 11.25 15.76
N VAL A 131 -52.85 12.49 15.28
CA VAL A 131 -51.96 13.11 14.30
C VAL A 131 -50.52 13.30 14.80
N LEU A 132 -50.33 13.65 16.07
CA LEU A 132 -48.98 13.89 16.60
C LEU A 132 -48.20 12.56 16.68
N ALA A 133 -48.88 11.51 17.15
CA ALA A 133 -48.30 10.17 17.20
C ALA A 133 -47.90 9.65 15.82
N ILE A 134 -48.67 9.95 14.76
CA ILE A 134 -48.31 9.47 13.43
C ILE A 134 -47.05 10.15 12.91
N SER A 135 -46.92 11.47 13.11
CA SER A 135 -45.73 12.24 12.71
C SER A 135 -44.46 11.68 13.36
N ASP A 136 -44.54 11.37 14.65
CA ASP A 136 -43.44 10.76 15.40
C ASP A 136 -43.13 9.34 14.89
N TYR A 137 -44.14 8.50 14.64
CA TYR A 137 -43.90 7.16 14.10
C TYR A 137 -43.29 7.18 12.69
N ILE A 138 -43.65 8.16 11.85
CA ILE A 138 -43.03 8.34 10.52
C ILE A 138 -41.57 8.75 10.67
N SER A 139 -41.27 9.67 11.59
CA SER A 139 -39.91 10.10 11.90
C SER A 139 -39.07 8.94 12.44
N ALA A 140 -39.64 8.13 13.33
CA ALA A 140 -39.00 6.91 13.84
C ALA A 140 -38.75 5.88 12.73
N ALA A 141 -39.75 5.59 11.89
CA ALA A 141 -39.63 4.66 10.78
C ALA A 141 -38.53 5.08 9.80
N ASN A 142 -38.46 6.36 9.43
CA ASN A 142 -37.39 6.89 8.59
C ASN A 142 -36.00 6.61 9.17
N ASN A 143 -35.81 6.84 10.47
CA ASN A 143 -34.52 6.60 11.11
C ASN A 143 -34.22 5.10 11.30
N TYR A 144 -35.24 4.26 11.52
CA TYR A 144 -35.06 2.80 11.55
C TYR A 144 -34.68 2.20 10.19
N ILE A 145 -35.13 2.81 9.08
CA ILE A 145 -34.63 2.49 7.73
C ILE A 145 -33.13 2.80 7.63
N GLU A 146 -32.70 4.00 8.03
CA GLU A 146 -31.29 4.42 7.95
C GLU A 146 -30.36 3.52 8.79
N CYS A 147 -30.77 3.17 10.01
CA CYS A 147 -29.98 2.28 10.86
C CYS A 147 -30.22 0.78 10.67
N LYS A 148 -31.09 0.41 9.71
CA LYS A 148 -31.43 -0.97 9.34
C LYS A 148 -31.99 -1.82 10.50
N ASP A 149 -32.82 -1.22 11.34
CA ASP A 149 -33.50 -1.92 12.44
C ASP A 149 -34.88 -2.42 12.01
N ASN A 150 -34.89 -3.60 11.39
CA ASN A 150 -36.10 -4.18 10.79
C ASN A 150 -37.22 -4.46 11.78
N MET A 151 -36.87 -4.83 13.01
CA MET A 151 -37.83 -5.21 14.04
C MET A 151 -38.61 -3.99 14.52
N ASN A 152 -37.90 -2.92 14.85
CA ASN A 152 -38.54 -1.68 15.28
C ASN A 152 -39.23 -0.97 14.11
N LEU A 153 -38.67 -1.03 12.90
CA LEU A 153 -39.33 -0.54 11.69
C LEU A 153 -40.69 -1.21 11.47
N GLN A 154 -40.76 -2.54 11.55
CA GLN A 154 -42.02 -3.28 11.42
C GLN A 154 -43.06 -2.82 12.45
N THR A 155 -42.62 -2.55 13.68
CA THR A 155 -43.48 -2.05 14.76
C THR A 155 -44.05 -0.68 14.40
N MET A 156 -43.20 0.24 13.92
CA MET A 156 -43.64 1.59 13.48
C MET A 156 -44.61 1.55 12.32
N LEU A 157 -44.34 0.74 11.29
CA LEU A 157 -45.23 0.60 10.15
C LEU A 157 -46.59 0.04 10.56
N THR A 158 -46.62 -0.89 11.51
CA THR A 158 -47.87 -1.44 12.07
C THR A 158 -48.66 -0.38 12.84
N SER A 159 -47.98 0.44 13.65
CA SER A 159 -48.60 1.58 14.35
C SER A 159 -49.16 2.61 13.38
N ILE A 160 -48.41 2.97 12.34
CA ILE A 160 -48.86 3.89 11.27
C ILE A 160 -50.13 3.33 10.60
N LYS A 161 -50.10 2.07 10.15
CA LYS A 161 -51.25 1.40 9.52
C LYS A 161 -52.50 1.44 10.41
N LYS A 162 -52.33 1.31 11.74
CA LYS A 162 -53.45 1.33 12.69
C LYS A 162 -54.06 2.71 12.87
N ILE A 163 -53.23 3.77 12.89
CA ILE A 163 -53.65 5.14 13.23
C ILE A 163 -54.14 5.89 12.00
N LEU A 164 -53.47 5.73 10.85
CA LEU A 164 -53.76 6.45 9.60
C LEU A 164 -55.25 6.43 9.19
N PRO A 165 -56.01 5.31 9.32
CA PRO A 165 -57.43 5.28 8.97
C PRO A 165 -58.34 6.05 9.93
N GLN A 166 -57.86 6.31 11.16
CA GLN A 166 -58.63 6.93 12.25
C GLN A 166 -58.52 8.45 12.28
N LEU A 167 -57.64 9.03 11.46
CA LEU A 167 -57.43 10.47 11.41
C LEU A 167 -58.68 11.18 10.93
N SER A 168 -59.07 12.22 11.67
CA SER A 168 -60.13 13.15 11.31
C SER A 168 -59.66 14.11 10.22
N ILE A 169 -60.57 14.84 9.59
CA ILE A 169 -60.23 15.79 8.53
C ILE A 169 -59.31 16.90 9.04
N GLN A 170 -59.54 17.38 10.27
CA GLN A 170 -58.71 18.39 10.92
C GLN A 170 -57.29 17.87 11.17
N ASP A 171 -57.14 16.58 11.48
CA ASP A 171 -55.83 15.93 11.57
C ASP A 171 -55.12 15.89 10.21
N LEU A 172 -55.87 15.81 9.10
CA LEU A 172 -55.28 15.78 7.76
C LEU A 172 -54.77 17.15 7.32
N GLU A 173 -55.49 18.21 7.67
CA GLU A 173 -55.04 19.60 7.44
C GLU A 173 -53.75 19.89 8.22
N TYR A 174 -53.66 19.41 9.47
CA TYR A 174 -52.42 19.52 10.24
C TYR A 174 -51.26 18.66 9.65
N LEU A 175 -51.59 17.55 9.00
CA LEU A 175 -50.62 16.71 8.28
C LEU A 175 -50.23 17.24 6.91
N GLU A 176 -50.84 18.31 6.39
CA GLU A 176 -50.61 18.75 5.01
C GLU A 176 -49.11 19.05 4.76
N ASP A 177 -48.45 19.69 5.73
CA ASP A 177 -47.01 19.94 5.73
C ASP A 177 -46.16 18.65 5.85
N HIS A 178 -46.73 17.61 6.49
CA HIS A 178 -46.07 16.33 6.78
C HIS A 178 -46.41 15.22 5.77
N TRP A 179 -47.35 15.43 4.84
CA TRP A 179 -47.67 14.45 3.79
C TRP A 179 -46.48 14.18 2.89
N LYS A 180 -45.64 15.19 2.71
CA LYS A 180 -44.36 15.07 2.00
C LYS A 180 -43.44 14.07 2.70
N ASP A 181 -43.42 14.08 4.04
CA ASP A 181 -42.59 13.17 4.83
C ASP A 181 -43.11 11.73 4.81
N ILE A 182 -44.43 11.55 4.79
CA ILE A 182 -45.05 10.23 4.61
C ILE A 182 -44.69 9.64 3.25
N LYS A 183 -44.85 10.42 2.17
CA LYS A 183 -44.49 9.98 0.81
C LYS A 183 -43.00 9.66 0.73
N LYS A 184 -42.15 10.53 1.27
CA LYS A 184 -40.70 10.33 1.34
C LYS A 184 -40.33 9.06 2.12
N MET A 185 -41.01 8.79 3.23
CA MET A 185 -40.82 7.56 4.02
C MET A 185 -41.17 6.33 3.19
N VAL A 186 -42.31 6.35 2.50
CA VAL A 186 -42.73 5.24 1.63
C VAL A 186 -41.73 5.02 0.49
N ASP A 187 -41.26 6.08 -0.17
CA ASP A 187 -40.27 5.98 -1.25
C ASP A 187 -38.93 5.42 -0.74
N LYS A 188 -38.50 5.84 0.47
CA LYS A 188 -37.31 5.28 1.13
C LYS A 188 -37.49 3.81 1.45
N LEU A 189 -38.66 3.44 1.98
CA LEU A 189 -38.99 2.07 2.36
C LEU A 189 -39.02 1.14 1.15
N GLU A 190 -39.53 1.59 0.00
CA GLU A 190 -39.50 0.81 -1.25
C GLU A 190 -38.08 0.56 -1.76
N LYS A 191 -37.19 1.54 -1.64
CA LYS A 191 -35.78 1.37 -1.99
C LYS A 191 -35.05 0.44 -1.02
N TYR A 192 -35.47 0.46 0.25
CA TYR A 192 -34.92 -0.38 1.30
C TYR A 192 -35.37 -1.84 1.18
N ASP A 193 -36.61 -2.07 0.72
CA ASP A 193 -37.26 -3.38 0.64
C ASP A 193 -36.78 -4.26 -0.54
N THR A 194 -35.47 -4.51 -0.57
CA THR A 194 -34.81 -5.28 -1.65
C THR A 194 -35.27 -6.73 -1.80
N VAL A 195 -35.89 -7.31 -0.77
CA VAL A 195 -36.35 -8.71 -0.72
C VAL A 195 -37.86 -8.84 -0.54
N SER A 196 -38.60 -7.76 -0.77
CA SER A 196 -40.07 -7.72 -0.68
C SER A 196 -40.66 -8.10 0.69
N PHE A 197 -39.90 -7.92 1.77
CA PHE A 197 -40.34 -8.16 3.15
C PHE A 197 -41.43 -7.19 3.59
N TYR A 198 -41.34 -5.91 3.19
CA TYR A 198 -42.29 -4.85 3.55
C TYR A 198 -43.35 -4.59 2.48
N THR A 199 -43.29 -5.29 1.34
CA THR A 199 -44.13 -4.99 0.17
C THR A 199 -45.62 -4.94 0.49
N THR A 200 -46.14 -5.89 1.27
CA THR A 200 -47.56 -5.88 1.66
C THR A 200 -47.93 -4.64 2.48
N ILE A 201 -47.17 -4.32 3.53
CA ILE A 201 -47.48 -3.18 4.39
C ILE A 201 -47.27 -1.83 3.68
N ILE A 202 -46.32 -1.76 2.74
CA ILE A 202 -46.14 -0.60 1.84
C ILE A 202 -47.40 -0.37 1.01
N GLN A 203 -47.91 -1.42 0.34
CA GLN A 203 -49.10 -1.28 -0.51
C GLN A 203 -50.34 -0.90 0.30
N GLU A 204 -50.49 -1.46 1.50
CA GLU A 204 -51.57 -1.08 2.43
C GLU A 204 -51.46 0.39 2.85
N ILE A 205 -50.27 0.85 3.27
CA ILE A 205 -50.05 2.25 3.64
C ILE A 205 -50.33 3.17 2.43
N LYS A 206 -49.87 2.83 1.22
CA LYS A 206 -50.17 3.59 0.00
C LYS A 206 -51.67 3.69 -0.29
N ALA A 207 -52.40 2.58 -0.15
CA ALA A 207 -53.85 2.55 -0.34
C ALA A 207 -54.58 3.42 0.70
N LEU A 208 -54.11 3.40 1.95
CA LEU A 208 -54.62 4.24 3.03
C LEU A 208 -54.36 5.73 2.74
N ILE A 209 -53.13 6.10 2.36
CA ILE A 209 -52.79 7.47 1.96
C ILE A 209 -53.73 7.96 0.85
N LYS A 210 -53.93 7.16 -0.21
CA LYS A 210 -54.83 7.51 -1.32
C LYS A 210 -56.27 7.72 -0.87
N THR A 211 -56.73 6.91 0.09
CA THR A 211 -58.10 7.01 0.65
C THR A 211 -58.24 8.28 1.49
N VAL A 212 -57.23 8.58 2.29
CA VAL A 212 -57.18 9.77 3.15
C VAL A 212 -57.11 11.05 2.33
N SER A 213 -56.24 11.14 1.31
CA SER A 213 -56.16 12.30 0.42
C SER A 213 -57.45 12.54 -0.40
N LYS A 214 -58.24 11.49 -0.69
CA LYS A 214 -59.55 11.66 -1.33
C LYS A 214 -60.58 12.30 -0.41
N LYS A 215 -60.54 12.03 0.91
CA LYS A 215 -61.44 12.65 1.89
C LYS A 215 -61.22 14.17 1.91
N GLU A 216 -59.97 14.59 1.94
CA GLU A 216 -59.54 15.99 1.90
C GLU A 216 -60.08 16.74 0.67
N VAL A 217 -59.82 16.22 -0.55
CA VAL A 217 -60.28 16.84 -1.81
C VAL A 217 -61.80 16.93 -1.91
N SER A 218 -62.52 15.95 -1.35
CA SER A 218 -63.99 15.93 -1.40
C SER A 218 -64.61 17.03 -0.54
N ILE A 219 -63.88 17.50 0.49
CA ILE A 219 -64.39 18.49 1.46
C ILE A 219 -64.04 19.91 1.06
N GLN A 220 -62.86 20.15 0.47
CA GLN A 220 -62.53 21.44 -0.17
C GLN A 220 -63.53 21.82 -1.28
N LYS A 221 -64.22 20.82 -1.87
CA LYS A 221 -65.30 21.04 -2.83
C LYS A 221 -66.67 21.34 -2.21
N ILE A 222 -66.87 21.02 -0.92
CA ILE A 222 -68.15 21.18 -0.21
C ILE A 222 -68.17 22.48 0.60
N LEU A 223 -67.01 22.98 1.06
CA LEU A 223 -66.88 24.29 1.70
C LEU A 223 -66.77 25.37 0.62
N PRO A 224 -67.81 26.20 0.36
CA PRO A 224 -67.66 27.35 -0.53
C PRO A 224 -66.62 28.31 0.05
N LEU A 225 -65.79 28.89 -0.82
CA LEU A 225 -64.91 30.01 -0.50
C LEU A 225 -65.69 31.03 0.34
N ASN A 226 -65.14 31.34 1.51
CA ASN A 226 -65.72 32.28 2.45
C ASN A 226 -66.00 33.61 1.72
N PRO A 227 -67.23 34.14 1.69
CA PRO A 227 -67.59 35.31 0.88
C PRO A 227 -67.04 36.65 1.43
N THR A 228 -66.04 36.63 2.32
CA THR A 228 -65.39 37.84 2.85
C THR A 228 -64.22 38.34 2.00
N ASP A 229 -63.85 37.65 0.92
CA ASP A 229 -62.92 38.18 -0.09
C ASP A 229 -63.68 38.91 -1.20
N LYS A 230 -64.29 40.06 -0.88
CA LYS A 230 -64.67 41.13 -1.80
C LYS A 230 -64.59 42.49 -1.13
#